data_AF-A0A850HWX3-F1
#
_entry.id   AF-A0A850HWX3-F1
#
_cell.length_a   1.000
_cell.length_b   1.000
_cell.length_c   1.000
_cell.angle_alpha   90.00
_cell.angle_beta   90.00
_cell.angle_gamma   90.00
#
_symmetry.space_group_name_H-M   'P 1'
#
loop_
_entity.id
_entity.type
_entity.pdbx_description
1 polymer ?
#
loop_
_entity_poly.entity_id
_entity_poly.type
_entity_poly.pdbx_seq_one_letter_code
_entity_poly.pdbx_strand_id
1 'polypeptide(L)' 'MSGSGKFYIRNNYIYGPKDSGKFWIANNYINGPRNSGKYYIAQNYIHGPHSSAKWYIANGYLYCTSGEEYPPFMAD' A
#
# COMPACT_ATOMS: atom_id res chain seq x y z
N MET A 1 12.76 -14.66 2.85
CA MET A 1 11.78 -14.52 1.76
C MET A 1 10.79 -13.44 2.15
N SER A 2 10.81 -12.35 1.40
CA SER A 2 10.00 -11.15 1.57
C SER A 2 8.51 -11.48 1.52
N GLY A 3 7.70 -10.85 2.39
CA GLY A 3 6.26 -11.11 2.58
C GLY A 3 5.43 -10.77 1.34
N SER A 4 5.50 -11.64 0.34
CA SER A 4 4.94 -11.46 -0.98
C SER A 4 3.48 -11.94 -1.03
N GLY A 5 2.60 -11.10 -1.58
CA GLY A 5 1.24 -11.50 -1.98
C GLY A 5 0.13 -11.35 -0.93
N LYS A 6 0.42 -10.92 0.30
CA LYS A 6 -0.63 -10.68 1.31
C LYS A 6 -1.57 -9.54 0.93
N PHE A 7 -1.06 -8.54 0.22
CA PHE A 7 -1.78 -7.35 -0.18
C PHE A 7 -1.86 -7.27 -1.69
N TYR A 8 -3.06 -7.00 -2.21
CA TYR A 8 -3.31 -6.95 -3.65
C TYR A 8 -4.29 -5.83 -4.01
N ILE A 9 -4.22 -5.39 -5.25
CA ILE A 9 -5.07 -4.34 -5.81
C ILE A 9 -6.08 -5.00 -6.75
N ARG A 10 -7.36 -4.67 -6.58
CA ARG A 10 -8.43 -5.05 -7.50
C ARG A 10 -9.41 -3.89 -7.62
N ASN A 11 -9.73 -3.48 -8.86
CA ASN A 11 -10.63 -2.35 -9.13
C ASN A 11 -10.23 -1.07 -8.36
N ASN A 12 -8.92 -0.77 -8.29
CA ASN A 12 -8.34 0.32 -7.51
C ASN A 12 -8.47 0.23 -5.98
N TYR A 13 -9.13 -0.80 -5.44
CA TYR A 13 -9.16 -1.05 -3.99
C TYR A 13 -7.99 -1.95 -3.60
N ILE A 14 -7.45 -1.69 -2.41
CA ILE A 14 -6.35 -2.45 -1.82
C ILE A 14 -6.94 -3.41 -0.79
N TYR A 15 -6.63 -4.68 -0.97
CA TYR A 15 -7.07 -5.78 -0.13
C TYR A 15 -5.88 -6.34 0.64
N GLY A 16 -6.16 -6.87 1.83
CA GLY A 16 -5.15 -7.43 2.72
C GLY A 16 -5.78 -8.26 3.84
N PRO A 17 -4.97 -8.83 4.75
CA PRO A 17 -5.48 -9.62 5.87
C PRO A 17 -6.31 -8.81 6.87
N LYS A 18 -6.02 -7.51 6.97
CA LYS A 18 -6.77 -6.52 7.76
C LYS A 18 -7.17 -5.35 6.87
N ASP A 19 -8.28 -4.71 7.21
CA ASP A 19 -8.81 -3.53 6.51
C ASP A 19 -8.97 -3.71 4.99
N SER A 20 -9.25 -4.94 4.59
CA SER A 20 -9.42 -5.35 3.20
C SER A 20 -10.51 -4.54 2.51
N GLY A 21 -10.19 -3.92 1.37
CA GLY A 21 -11.13 -3.12 0.58
C GLY A 21 -11.46 -1.75 1.18
N LYS A 22 -10.86 -1.35 2.31
CA LYS A 22 -11.09 -0.03 2.92
C LYS A 22 -10.23 1.07 2.33
N PHE A 23 -9.11 0.70 1.69
CA PHE A 23 -8.19 1.63 1.06
C PHE A 23 -8.34 1.56 -0.46
N TRP A 24 -8.20 2.69 -1.14
CA TRP A 24 -8.31 2.75 -2.60
C TRP A 24 -7.35 3.78 -3.20
N ILE A 25 -7.03 3.60 -4.48
CA ILE A 25 -6.14 4.46 -5.23
C ILE A 25 -6.99 5.38 -6.11
N ALA A 26 -6.78 6.68 -6.00
CA ALA A 26 -7.40 7.69 -6.87
C ALA A 26 -6.39 8.80 -7.15
N ASN A 27 -6.20 9.16 -8.42
CA ASN A 27 -5.23 10.15 -8.87
C ASN A 27 -3.81 9.90 -8.32
N ASN A 28 -3.38 8.64 -8.29
CA ASN A 28 -2.14 8.16 -7.67
C ASN A 28 -2.04 8.31 -6.14
N TYR A 29 -3.03 8.91 -5.46
CA TYR A 29 -3.09 8.96 -4.01
C TYR A 29 -3.80 7.74 -3.43
N ILE A 30 -3.31 7.26 -2.30
CA ILE A 30 -3.95 6.22 -1.51
C ILE A 30 -4.87 6.90 -0.50
N ASN A 31 -6.14 6.56 -0.58
CA ASN A 31 -7.21 7.06 0.27
C ASN A 31 -7.72 5.93 1.15
N GLY A 32 -8.34 6.29 2.27
CA GLY A 32 -8.82 5.31 3.24
C GLY A 32 -9.37 5.94 4.52
N PRO A 33 -9.85 5.11 5.46
CA PRO A 33 -10.41 5.58 6.73
C PRO A 33 -9.38 6.28 7.63
N ARG A 34 -8.09 5.97 7.45
CA ARG A 34 -6.96 6.61 8.13
C ARG A 34 -5.90 6.99 7.12
N ASN A 35 -5.10 8.02 7.45
CA ASN A 35 -3.99 8.49 6.62
C ASN A 35 -4.36 8.81 5.15
N SER A 36 -5.63 9.13 4.88
CA SER A 36 -6.13 9.40 3.53
C SER A 36 -5.36 10.52 2.84
N GLY A 37 -4.94 10.30 1.60
CA GLY A 37 -4.24 11.30 0.79
C GLY A 37 -2.80 11.59 1.23
N LYS A 38 -2.33 11.04 2.35
CA LYS A 38 -0.95 11.23 2.81
C LYS A 38 0.06 10.40 2.02
N TYR A 39 -0.40 9.30 1.44
CA TYR A 39 0.44 8.38 0.68
C TYR A 39 0.06 8.42 -0.80
N TYR A 40 1.06 8.27 -1.66
CA TYR A 40 0.88 8.29 -3.11
C TYR A 40 1.82 7.30 -3.81
N ILE A 41 1.49 6.96 -5.06
CA ILE A 41 2.24 6.02 -5.87
C ILE A 41 2.99 6.80 -6.95
N ALA A 42 4.30 6.61 -7.01
CA ALA A 42 5.14 7.16 -8.07
C ALA A 42 6.22 6.14 -8.45
N GLN A 43 6.35 5.88 -9.76
CA GLN A 43 7.26 4.86 -10.30
C GLN A 43 7.07 3.48 -9.64
N ASN A 44 5.81 3.12 -9.37
CA ASN A 44 5.40 1.91 -8.64
C ASN A 44 5.80 1.85 -7.16
N TYR A 45 6.53 2.82 -6.62
CA TYR A 45 6.82 2.91 -5.19
C TYR A 45 5.75 3.70 -4.47
N ILE A 46 5.51 3.35 -3.21
CA ILE A 46 4.62 4.08 -2.31
C ILE A 46 5.46 5.13 -1.59
N HIS A 47 4.99 6.37 -1.58
CA HIS A 47 5.65 7.52 -0.96
C HIS A 47 4.70 8.15 0.06
N GLY A 48 5.26 8.85 1.04
CA GLY A 48 4.49 9.45 2.13
C GLY A 48 5.39 9.88 3.30
N PRO A 49 4.79 10.38 4.39
CA PRO A 49 5.51 11.03 5.49
C PRO A 49 6.44 10.10 6.31
N HIS A 50 6.24 8.78 6.24
CA HIS A 50 7.12 7.78 6.86
C HIS A 50 7.91 7.00 5.80
N SER A 51 8.84 6.16 6.23
CA SER A 51 9.71 5.31 5.40
C SER A 51 8.89 4.37 4.48
N SER A 52 8.38 4.93 3.38
CA SER A 52 7.33 4.34 2.54
C SER A 52 7.89 3.77 1.24
N ALA A 53 9.02 4.28 0.77
CA ALA A 53 9.73 3.81 -0.42
C ALA A 53 10.21 2.34 -0.33
N LYS A 54 10.03 1.70 0.83
CA LYS A 54 10.24 0.26 1.03
C LYS A 54 9.12 -0.58 0.42
N TRP A 55 7.95 0.02 0.20
CA TRP A 55 6.79 -0.61 -0.39
C TRP A 55 6.64 -0.24 -1.86
N TYR A 56 6.36 -1.24 -2.69
CA TYR A 56 6.16 -1.07 -4.12
C TYR A 56 5.08 -2.01 -4.66
N ILE A 57 4.56 -1.66 -5.83
CA ILE A 57 3.54 -2.41 -6.54
C ILE A 57 4.18 -3.15 -7.70
N ALA A 58 3.92 -4.45 -7.80
CA ALA A 58 4.30 -5.24 -8.97
C ALA A 58 3.18 -6.26 -9.26
N ASN A 59 2.79 -6.41 -10.52
CA ASN A 59 1.76 -7.36 -10.95
C ASN A 59 0.45 -7.30 -10.14
N GLY A 60 0.05 -6.09 -9.71
CA GLY A 60 -1.16 -5.89 -8.89
C GLY A 60 -1.03 -6.26 -7.42
N TYR A 61 0.15 -6.66 -6.95
CA TYR A 61 0.44 -6.95 -5.55
C TYR A 61 1.35 -5.89 -4.94
N LEU A 62 1.23 -5.70 -3.63
CA LEU A 62 2.15 -4.86 -2.87
C LEU A 62 3.24 -5.73 -2.23
N TYR A 63 4.47 -5.27 -2.33
CA TYR A 63 5.66 -5.91 -1.80
C TYR A 63 6.43 -4.93 -0.92
N CYS A 64 7.17 -5.48 0.05
CA CYS A 64 8.03 -4.72 0.95
C CYS A 64 9.47 -5.24 0.90
N THR A 65 10.45 -4.33 0.88
CA THR A 65 11.89 -4.66 0.91
C THR A 65 12.48 -4.69 2.33
N SER A 66 11.77 -4.18 3.34
CA SER A 66 12.28 -4.02 4.72
C SER A 66 11.75 -5.05 5.73
N GLY A 67 10.87 -5.97 5.31
CA GLY A 67 10.27 -6.97 6.19
C GLY A 67 9.11 -6.45 7.07
N GLU A 68 8.62 -5.24 6.82
CA GLU A 68 7.42 -4.72 7.48
C GLU A 68 6.20 -5.59 7.18
N GLU A 69 5.32 -5.75 8.18
CA GLU A 69 4.15 -6.62 8.07
C GLU A 69 2.99 -5.96 7.29
N TYR A 70 2.82 -4.64 7.42
CA TYR A 70 1.74 -3.87 6.80
C TYR A 70 2.27 -2.67 6.04
N PRO A 71 1.61 -2.28 4.92
CA PRO A 71 1.90 -1.02 4.26
C PRO A 71 1.74 0.16 5.20
N PRO A 72 2.50 1.25 5.02
CA PRO A 72 2.58 2.35 5.99
C PRO A 72 1.26 3.15 6.12
N PHE A 73 0.37 3.06 5.13
CA PHE A 73 -0.98 3.65 5.20
C PHE A 73 -1.97 2.77 5.98
N MET A 74 -1.67 1.47 6.14
CA MET A 74 -2.43 0.53 6.97
C MET A 74 -1.81 0.33 8.35
N ALA A 75 -0.55 0.68 8.57
CA ALA A 75 0.01 0.72 9.91
C ALA A 75 -0.61 1.90 10.68
N ASP A 76 -1.27 1.62 11.80
CA ASP A 76 -1.52 2.58 12.88
C ASP A 76 -0.34 2.55 13.85
#